data_AF-A0A922IS55-F1
#
_entry.id   AF-A0A922IS55-F1
#
_cell.length_a   1.000
_cell.length_b   1.000
_cell.length_c   1.000
_cell.angle_alpha   90.00
_cell.angle_beta   90.00
_cell.angle_gamma   90.00
#
_symmetry.space_group_name_H-M   'P 1'
#
loop_
_entity.id
_entity.type
_entity.pdbx_description
1 polymer ?
#
loop_
_entity_poly.entity_id
_entity_poly.type
_entity_poly.pdbx_seq_one_letter_code
_entity_poly.pdbx_strand_id
1 'polypeptide(L)'
;MSKTKNYKKNNFVISCFIRIIIRKIDKDNDEKITEYELKSWIEYVASKSKQNSTDRQWNDINPTNQSSIKWTEYLIKTYGPEEERLKDTATSESYKKAVQHDRRRWVAADLDKDDSLNKTEFTDFVHPEDRPNMRDAVIDELLEYVDKDNDGYVSEREYLGKTKI
;
A
#
# COMPACT_ATOMS: atom_id res chain seq x y z
N MET A 1 40.19 7.92 -22.39
CA MET A 1 39.15 8.40 -23.33
C MET A 1 37.76 7.76 -23.17
N SER A 2 37.54 6.81 -22.25
CA SER A 2 36.23 6.13 -22.08
C SER A 2 35.24 6.83 -21.13
N LYS A 3 35.72 7.51 -20.07
CA LYS A 3 34.85 8.13 -19.04
C LYS A 3 34.00 9.30 -19.55
N THR A 4 34.54 10.15 -20.43
CA THR A 4 33.83 11.32 -20.99
C THR A 4 32.74 10.97 -22.00
N LYS A 5 32.88 9.84 -22.73
CA LYS A 5 31.82 9.33 -23.60
C LYS A 5 30.64 8.79 -22.79
N ASN A 6 30.89 8.08 -21.69
CA ASN A 6 29.84 7.57 -20.80
C ASN A 6 29.09 8.70 -20.10
N TYR A 7 29.80 9.75 -19.64
CA TYR A 7 29.17 10.89 -18.98
C TYR A 7 28.23 11.67 -19.92
N LYS A 8 28.64 11.91 -21.17
CA LYS A 8 27.78 12.56 -22.18
C LYS A 8 26.57 11.69 -22.56
N LYS A 9 26.74 10.37 -22.66
CA LYS A 9 25.65 9.44 -22.95
C LYS A 9 24.64 9.38 -21.81
N ASN A 10 25.10 9.36 -20.56
CA ASN A 10 24.23 9.40 -19.38
C ASN A 10 23.48 10.73 -19.27
N ASN A 11 24.15 11.87 -19.48
CA ASN A 11 23.47 13.18 -19.48
C ASN A 11 22.44 13.31 -20.61
N PHE A 12 22.71 12.74 -21.78
CA PHE A 12 21.75 12.72 -22.88
C PHE A 12 20.50 11.90 -22.53
N VAL A 13 20.68 10.72 -21.93
CA VAL A 13 19.58 9.85 -21.50
C VAL A 13 18.74 10.53 -20.40
N ILE A 14 19.38 11.14 -19.41
CA ILE A 14 18.70 11.87 -18.32
C ILE A 14 17.92 13.07 -18.88
N SER A 15 18.50 13.84 -19.80
CA SER A 15 17.84 14.98 -20.44
C SER A 15 16.61 14.55 -21.26
N CYS A 16 16.72 13.47 -22.04
CA CYS A 16 15.58 12.91 -22.77
C CYS A 16 14.47 12.42 -21.83
N PHE A 17 14.83 11.77 -20.73
CA PHE A 17 13.86 11.28 -19.75
C PHE A 17 13.09 12.42 -19.08
N ILE A 18 13.80 13.46 -18.62
CA ILE A 18 13.18 14.65 -18.03
C ILE A 18 12.23 15.31 -19.05
N ARG A 19 12.62 15.40 -20.33
CA ARG A 19 11.76 15.92 -21.40
C ARG A 19 10.46 15.14 -21.59
N ILE A 20 10.50 13.81 -21.46
CA ILE A 20 9.29 12.97 -21.56
C ILE A 20 8.37 13.23 -20.37
N ILE A 21 8.93 13.41 -19.17
CA ILE A 21 8.15 13.69 -17.97
C ILE A 21 7.54 15.09 -18.02
N ILE A 22 8.30 16.11 -18.43
CA ILE A 22 7.79 17.49 -18.59
C ILE A 22 6.58 17.51 -19.53
N ARG A 23 6.65 16.83 -20.68
CA ARG A 23 5.51 16.71 -21.61
C ARG A 23 4.29 15.97 -21.07
N LYS A 24 4.44 15.19 -20.00
CA LYS A 24 3.30 14.52 -19.34
C LYS A 24 2.64 15.42 -18.30
N ILE A 25 3.42 16.32 -17.71
CA ILE A 25 3.01 17.30 -16.70
C ILE A 25 2.32 18.48 -17.38
N ASP A 26 2.98 19.08 -18.37
CA ASP A 26 2.50 20.18 -19.20
C ASP A 26 1.26 19.73 -20.00
N LYS A 27 0.07 20.16 -19.56
CA LYS A 27 -1.22 19.73 -20.13
C LYS A 27 -1.68 20.65 -21.24
N ASP A 28 -1.40 21.94 -21.12
CA ASP A 28 -1.78 22.94 -22.11
C ASP A 28 -0.74 23.09 -23.24
N ASN A 29 0.41 22.43 -23.11
CA ASN A 29 1.54 22.43 -24.05
C ASN A 29 2.15 23.82 -24.23
N ASP A 30 2.17 24.64 -23.18
CA ASP A 30 2.75 25.98 -23.20
C ASP A 30 4.28 26.01 -22.95
N GLU A 31 4.89 24.82 -22.84
CA GLU A 31 6.30 24.56 -22.53
C GLU A 31 6.74 25.04 -21.13
N LYS A 32 5.79 25.40 -20.26
CA LYS A 32 6.02 25.72 -18.86
C LYS A 32 5.32 24.69 -17.98
N ILE A 33 5.65 24.72 -16.69
CA ILE A 33 4.98 23.90 -15.69
C ILE A 33 4.44 24.86 -14.65
N THR A 34 3.13 24.94 -14.57
CA THR A 34 2.44 25.67 -13.51
C THR A 34 2.38 24.83 -12.23
N GLU A 35 2.20 25.49 -11.08
CA GLU A 35 1.99 24.80 -9.80
C GLU A 35 0.78 23.85 -9.86
N TYR A 36 -0.27 24.28 -10.56
CA TYR A 36 -1.49 23.50 -10.76
C TYR A 36 -1.20 22.20 -11.52
N GLU A 37 -0.52 22.27 -12.66
CA GLU A 37 -0.18 21.08 -13.46
C GLU A 37 0.74 20.12 -12.71
N LEU A 38 1.72 20.65 -11.99
CA LEU A 38 2.60 19.84 -11.16
C LEU A 38 1.83 19.11 -10.07
N LYS A 39 0.92 19.81 -9.37
CA LYS A 39 0.06 19.22 -8.34
C LYS A 39 -0.84 18.14 -8.92
N SER A 40 -1.54 18.42 -10.01
CA SER A 40 -2.41 17.44 -10.69
C SER A 40 -1.62 16.23 -11.19
N TRP A 41 -0.38 16.41 -11.63
CA TRP A 41 0.49 15.30 -12.02
C TRP A 41 0.88 14.43 -10.82
N ILE A 42 1.24 15.04 -9.69
CA ILE A 42 1.58 14.31 -8.45
C ILE A 42 0.37 13.48 -7.99
N GLU A 43 -0.82 14.08 -7.95
CA GLU A 43 -2.07 13.39 -7.60
C GLU A 43 -2.37 12.22 -8.55
N TYR A 44 -2.20 12.45 -9.87
CA TYR A 44 -2.39 11.42 -10.88
C TYR A 44 -1.40 10.26 -10.71
N VAL A 45 -0.12 10.54 -10.49
CA VAL A 45 0.92 9.51 -10.29
C VAL A 45 0.65 8.73 -9.01
N ALA A 46 0.29 9.40 -7.92
CA ALA A 46 -0.06 8.75 -6.67
C ALA A 46 -1.26 7.81 -6.84
N SER A 47 -2.35 8.30 -7.45
CA SER A 47 -3.54 7.48 -7.76
C SER A 47 -3.21 6.28 -8.65
N LYS A 48 -2.42 6.49 -9.70
CA LYS A 48 -2.00 5.40 -10.59
C LYS A 48 -1.10 4.38 -9.89
N SER A 49 -0.22 4.83 -9.01
CA SER A 49 0.60 3.92 -8.21
C SER A 49 -0.25 3.03 -7.31
N LYS A 50 -1.26 3.61 -6.64
CA LYS A 50 -2.22 2.87 -5.81
C LYS A 50 -3.02 1.85 -6.62
N GLN A 51 -3.57 2.27 -7.77
CA GLN A 51 -4.28 1.37 -8.69
C GLN A 51 -3.36 0.23 -9.16
N ASN A 52 -2.17 0.54 -9.66
CA ASN A 52 -1.23 -0.47 -10.16
C ASN A 52 -0.78 -1.45 -9.05
N SER A 53 -0.58 -0.96 -7.83
CA SER A 53 -0.23 -1.81 -6.68
C SER A 53 -1.38 -2.77 -6.34
N THR A 54 -2.61 -2.25 -6.31
CA THR A 54 -3.82 -3.05 -6.07
C THR A 54 -4.02 -4.07 -7.17
N ASP A 55 -3.91 -3.66 -8.44
CA ASP A 55 -4.07 -4.54 -9.59
C ASP A 55 -3.08 -5.71 -9.58
N ARG A 56 -1.82 -5.47 -9.20
CA ARG A 56 -0.82 -6.53 -9.07
C ARG A 56 -1.22 -7.53 -7.99
N GLN A 57 -1.50 -7.05 -6.77
CA GLN A 57 -1.87 -7.92 -5.65
C GLN A 57 -3.17 -8.69 -5.93
N TRP A 58 -4.15 -8.03 -6.54
CA TRP A 58 -5.40 -8.65 -6.97
C TRP A 58 -5.13 -9.81 -7.93
N ASN A 59 -4.33 -9.57 -8.98
CA ASN A 59 -4.04 -10.60 -9.98
C ASN A 59 -3.22 -11.77 -9.40
N ASP A 60 -2.34 -11.51 -8.44
CA ASP A 60 -1.53 -12.55 -7.79
C ASP A 60 -2.40 -13.49 -6.93
N ILE A 61 -3.39 -12.93 -6.22
CA ILE A 61 -4.27 -13.68 -5.32
C ILE A 61 -5.46 -14.30 -6.08
N ASN A 62 -5.91 -13.66 -7.16
CA ASN A 62 -7.07 -14.06 -7.97
C ASN A 62 -6.70 -14.44 -9.42
N PRO A 63 -5.93 -15.54 -9.63
CA PRO A 63 -5.53 -15.97 -10.97
C PRO A 63 -6.70 -16.50 -11.81
N THR A 64 -7.81 -16.89 -11.16
CA THR A 64 -9.05 -17.37 -11.78
C THR A 64 -9.98 -16.23 -12.21
N ASN A 65 -9.60 -14.98 -11.92
CA ASN A 65 -10.34 -13.77 -12.26
C ASN A 65 -11.80 -13.79 -11.78
N GLN A 66 -12.01 -14.26 -10.55
CA GLN A 66 -13.29 -14.21 -9.84
C GLN A 66 -13.73 -12.76 -9.59
N SER A 67 -15.02 -12.53 -9.37
CA SER A 67 -15.57 -11.21 -9.05
C SER A 67 -15.20 -10.72 -7.65
N SER A 68 -15.00 -11.65 -6.72
CA SER A 68 -14.63 -11.42 -5.34
C SER A 68 -13.73 -12.55 -4.83
N ILE A 69 -12.96 -12.27 -3.78
CA ILE A 69 -12.05 -13.22 -3.13
C ILE A 69 -12.57 -13.46 -1.72
N LYS A 70 -12.72 -14.72 -1.30
CA LYS A 70 -13.16 -15.04 0.07
C LYS A 70 -12.00 -14.89 1.05
N TRP A 71 -12.32 -14.58 2.31
CA TRP A 71 -11.32 -14.47 3.37
C TRP A 71 -10.42 -15.72 3.49
N THR A 72 -11.01 -16.91 3.39
CA THR A 72 -10.28 -18.18 3.50
C THR A 72 -9.32 -18.40 2.33
N GLU A 73 -9.71 -17.98 1.12
CA GLU A 73 -8.86 -18.06 -0.07
C GLU A 73 -7.68 -17.09 0.04
N TYR A 74 -7.94 -15.87 0.51
CA TYR A 74 -6.90 -14.88 0.79
C TYR A 74 -5.88 -15.41 1.82
N LEU A 75 -6.34 -15.97 2.94
CA LEU A 75 -5.44 -16.50 3.98
C LEU A 75 -4.52 -17.59 3.46
N ILE A 76 -5.07 -18.57 2.73
CA ILE A 76 -4.30 -19.67 2.18
C ILE A 76 -3.28 -19.16 1.15
N LYS A 77 -3.64 -18.17 0.33
CA LYS A 77 -2.75 -17.58 -0.67
C LYS A 77 -1.62 -16.75 -0.06
N THR A 78 -1.91 -15.98 0.97
CA THR A 78 -0.96 -15.04 1.58
C THR A 78 -0.05 -15.74 2.60
N TYR A 79 -0.61 -16.64 3.41
CA TYR A 79 0.09 -17.25 4.54
C TYR A 79 0.33 -18.75 4.41
N GLY A 80 -0.30 -19.42 3.44
CA GLY A 80 -0.30 -20.87 3.33
C GLY A 80 -1.33 -21.54 4.24
N PRO A 81 -1.37 -22.89 4.27
CA PRO A 81 -2.28 -23.64 5.11
C PRO A 81 -2.04 -23.37 6.62
N GLU A 82 -3.12 -23.08 7.35
CA GLU A 82 -3.05 -22.72 8.77
C GLU A 82 -2.35 -23.81 9.61
N GLU A 83 -2.63 -25.09 9.34
CA GLU A 83 -2.04 -26.22 10.05
C GLU A 83 -0.51 -26.24 9.99
N GLU A 84 0.08 -25.74 8.91
CA GLU A 84 1.53 -25.67 8.75
C GLU A 84 2.11 -24.48 9.54
N ARG A 85 1.39 -23.35 9.59
CA ARG A 85 1.80 -22.15 10.33
C ARG A 85 1.71 -22.35 11.84
N LEU A 86 0.72 -23.11 12.32
CA LEU A 86 0.56 -23.39 13.75
C LEU A 86 1.57 -24.40 14.30
N LYS A 87 2.17 -25.23 13.44
CA LYS A 87 3.24 -26.17 13.82
C LYS A 87 4.56 -25.46 14.14
N ASP A 88 4.81 -24.31 13.51
CA ASP A 88 5.99 -23.50 13.78
C ASP A 88 5.78 -22.63 15.03
N THR A 89 6.15 -23.18 16.19
CA THR A 89 6.04 -22.50 17.49
C THR A 89 6.82 -21.17 17.56
N ALA A 90 7.84 -20.96 16.71
CA ALA A 90 8.62 -19.73 16.71
C ALA A 90 7.91 -18.58 15.97
N THR A 91 7.11 -18.89 14.93
CA THR A 91 6.40 -17.88 14.12
C THR A 91 4.89 -17.90 14.26
N SER A 92 4.33 -18.82 15.04
CA SER A 92 2.88 -18.93 15.27
C SER A 92 2.27 -17.65 15.86
N GLU A 93 2.96 -17.01 16.81
CA GLU A 93 2.45 -15.80 17.46
C GLU A 93 2.44 -14.59 16.51
N SER A 94 3.47 -14.42 15.69
CA SER A 94 3.51 -13.36 14.69
C SER A 94 2.48 -13.58 13.58
N TYR A 95 2.26 -14.84 13.19
CA TYR A 95 1.19 -15.22 12.27
C TYR A 95 -0.20 -14.85 12.82
N LYS A 96 -0.52 -15.22 14.05
CA LYS A 96 -1.81 -14.90 14.67
C LYS A 96 -2.09 -13.41 14.70
N LYS A 97 -1.08 -12.61 15.08
CA LYS A 97 -1.18 -11.15 15.07
C LYS A 97 -1.44 -10.63 13.66
N ALA A 98 -0.63 -11.05 12.68
CA ALA A 98 -0.80 -10.62 11.28
C ALA A 98 -2.21 -10.94 10.75
N VAL A 99 -2.70 -12.15 10.98
CA VAL A 99 -4.06 -12.57 10.61
C VAL A 99 -5.13 -11.73 11.33
N GLN A 100 -4.93 -11.39 12.60
CA GLN A 100 -5.86 -10.54 13.35
C GLN A 100 -5.91 -9.11 12.79
N HIS A 101 -4.77 -8.53 12.43
CA HIS A 101 -4.72 -7.21 11.77
C HIS A 101 -5.43 -7.25 10.42
N ASP A 102 -5.09 -8.22 9.57
CA ASP A 102 -5.72 -8.39 8.26
C ASP A 102 -7.22 -8.64 8.40
N ARG A 103 -7.67 -9.42 9.39
CA ARG A 103 -9.09 -9.69 9.61
C ARG A 103 -9.86 -8.42 9.97
N ARG A 104 -9.29 -7.54 10.81
CA ARG A 104 -9.91 -6.25 11.14
C ARG A 104 -10.05 -5.37 9.90
N ARG A 105 -8.98 -5.26 9.10
CA ARG A 105 -9.01 -4.52 7.84
C ARG A 105 -10.01 -5.13 6.86
N TRP A 106 -10.09 -6.46 6.78
CA TRP A 106 -11.03 -7.16 5.90
C TRP A 106 -12.47 -6.81 6.24
N VAL A 107 -12.85 -6.90 7.52
CA VAL A 107 -14.21 -6.58 7.97
C VAL A 107 -14.54 -5.09 7.79
N ALA A 108 -13.56 -4.20 7.90
CA ALA A 108 -13.75 -2.76 7.64
C ALA A 108 -13.91 -2.44 6.14
N ALA A 109 -13.26 -3.23 5.28
CA ALA A 109 -13.33 -3.09 3.83
C ALA A 109 -14.60 -3.73 3.23
N ASP A 110 -15.09 -4.81 3.83
CA ASP A 110 -16.29 -5.55 3.43
C ASP A 110 -17.56 -4.76 3.78
N LEU A 111 -18.09 -4.04 2.79
CA LEU A 111 -19.24 -3.15 3.00
C LEU A 111 -20.57 -3.90 2.91
N ASP A 112 -20.63 -4.96 2.11
CA ASP A 112 -21.84 -5.78 1.92
C ASP A 112 -21.94 -6.97 2.90
N LYS A 113 -20.86 -7.24 3.64
CA LYS A 113 -20.74 -8.22 4.72
C LYS A 113 -20.88 -9.66 4.23
N ASP A 114 -20.39 -9.96 3.03
CA ASP A 114 -20.42 -11.29 2.45
C ASP A 114 -19.17 -12.15 2.78
N ASP A 115 -18.27 -11.63 3.64
CA ASP A 115 -16.97 -12.22 4.02
C ASP A 115 -16.04 -12.46 2.80
N SER A 116 -16.28 -11.71 1.73
CA SER A 116 -15.50 -11.64 0.50
C SER A 116 -15.20 -10.18 0.18
N LEU A 117 -14.14 -9.93 -0.59
CA LEU A 117 -13.86 -8.58 -1.10
C LEU A 117 -13.94 -8.58 -2.61
N ASN A 118 -14.74 -7.68 -3.16
CA ASN A 118 -14.65 -7.32 -4.57
C ASN A 118 -13.42 -6.40 -4.80
N LYS A 119 -13.10 -6.11 -6.06
CA LYS A 119 -11.89 -5.31 -6.40
C LYS A 119 -11.87 -3.92 -5.76
N THR A 120 -13.02 -3.28 -5.60
CA THR A 120 -13.13 -1.95 -4.98
C THR A 120 -12.83 -2.04 -3.50
N GLU A 121 -13.45 -2.98 -2.79
CA GLU A 121 -13.22 -3.21 -1.36
C GLU A 121 -11.80 -3.69 -1.09
N PHE A 122 -11.24 -4.52 -1.99
CA PHE A 122 -9.83 -4.92 -1.92
C PHE A 122 -8.88 -3.73 -2.09
N THR A 123 -9.24 -2.72 -2.89
CA THR A 123 -8.46 -1.48 -2.98
C THR A 123 -8.40 -0.78 -1.63
N ASP A 124 -9.52 -0.76 -0.91
CA ASP A 124 -9.65 -0.13 0.40
C ASP A 124 -8.90 -0.93 1.48
N PHE A 125 -8.88 -2.26 1.37
CA PHE A 125 -8.07 -3.14 2.20
C PHE A 125 -6.56 -2.91 2.02
N VAL A 126 -6.09 -2.73 0.78
CA VAL A 126 -4.67 -2.53 0.47
C VAL A 126 -4.19 -1.11 0.78
N HIS A 127 -5.04 -0.11 0.56
CA HIS A 127 -4.75 1.32 0.81
C HIS A 127 -5.75 1.91 1.82
N PRO A 128 -5.70 1.47 3.09
CA PRO A 128 -6.70 1.85 4.09
C PRO A 128 -6.59 3.33 4.51
N GLU A 129 -5.46 3.99 4.28
CA GLU A 129 -5.19 5.37 4.72
C GLU A 129 -6.10 6.43 4.10
N ASP A 130 -6.64 6.16 2.92
CA ASP A 130 -7.48 7.11 2.17
C ASP A 130 -8.98 6.94 2.45
N ARG A 131 -9.38 5.94 3.26
CA ARG A 131 -10.76 5.45 3.30
C ARG A 131 -11.44 5.66 4.65
N PRO A 132 -12.58 6.39 4.69
CA PRO A 132 -13.28 6.64 5.96
C PRO A 132 -13.68 5.38 6.72
N ASN A 133 -14.14 4.33 6.02
CA ASN A 133 -14.53 3.04 6.60
C ASN A 133 -13.35 2.27 7.20
N MET A 134 -12.12 2.57 6.80
CA MET A 134 -10.91 1.89 7.26
C MET A 134 -10.22 2.61 8.43
N ARG A 135 -10.64 3.82 8.77
CA ARG A 135 -9.96 4.68 9.75
C ARG A 135 -9.80 4.01 11.11
N ASP A 136 -10.87 3.43 11.63
CA ASP A 136 -10.87 2.82 12.95
C ASP A 136 -9.90 1.63 13.00
N ALA A 137 -9.89 0.79 11.96
CA ALA A 137 -8.97 -0.34 11.86
C ALA A 137 -7.49 0.12 11.82
N VAL A 138 -7.19 1.21 11.11
CA VAL A 138 -5.83 1.77 11.04
C VAL A 138 -5.42 2.39 12.38
N ILE A 139 -6.34 3.07 13.06
CA ILE A 139 -6.10 3.67 14.37
C ILE A 139 -5.80 2.58 15.40
N ASP A 140 -6.61 1.53 15.46
CA ASP A 140 -6.41 0.42 16.40
C ASP A 140 -5.06 -0.27 16.20
N GLU A 141 -4.66 -0.48 14.94
CA GLU A 141 -3.35 -1.05 14.62
C GLU A 141 -2.20 -0.13 15.02
N LEU A 142 -2.35 1.18 14.80
CA LEU A 142 -1.35 2.16 15.20
C LEU A 142 -1.22 2.18 16.73
N LEU A 143 -2.34 2.16 17.45
CA LEU A 143 -2.36 2.13 18.91
C LEU A 143 -1.65 0.88 19.42
N GLU A 144 -2.02 -0.32 18.98
CA GLU A 144 -1.33 -1.57 19.39
C GLU A 144 0.19 -1.55 19.15
N TYR A 145 0.63 -0.83 18.12
CA TYR A 145 2.04 -0.68 17.84
C TYR A 145 2.72 0.39 18.71
N VAL A 146 2.06 1.52 18.98
CA VAL A 146 2.62 2.72 19.64
C VAL A 146 2.42 2.70 21.14
N ASP A 147 1.20 2.43 21.58
CA ASP A 147 0.78 2.38 22.97
C ASP A 147 1.42 1.16 23.66
N LYS A 148 2.34 1.42 24.58
CA LYS A 148 3.09 0.39 25.32
C LYS A 148 2.51 0.15 26.69
N ASP A 149 1.84 1.11 27.28
CA ASP A 149 1.19 0.97 28.58
C ASP A 149 -0.30 0.57 28.48
N ASN A 150 -0.83 0.51 27.26
CA ASN A 150 -2.22 0.16 26.91
C ASN A 150 -3.25 1.09 27.57
N ASP A 151 -2.92 2.37 27.74
CA ASP A 151 -3.83 3.36 28.31
C ASP A 151 -4.81 3.96 27.27
N GLY A 152 -4.63 3.61 25.99
CA GLY A 152 -5.45 4.06 24.87
C GLY A 152 -5.04 5.42 24.30
N TYR A 153 -3.95 6.01 24.80
CA TYR A 153 -3.39 7.27 24.35
C TYR A 153 -1.96 7.07 23.85
N VAL A 154 -1.43 8.12 23.19
CA VAL A 154 -0.01 8.16 22.78
C VAL A 154 0.66 9.26 23.58
N SER A 155 1.46 8.86 24.56
CA SER A 155 2.28 9.78 25.35
C SER A 155 3.45 10.34 24.51
N GLU A 156 4.00 11.49 24.93
CA GLU A 156 5.19 12.08 24.30
C GLU A 156 6.37 11.08 24.27
N ARG A 157 6.48 10.26 25.31
CA ARG A 157 7.51 9.23 25.42
C ARG A 157 7.34 8.13 24.37
N GLU A 158 6.12 7.69 24.12
CA GLU A 158 5.82 6.66 23.12
C GLU A 158 6.01 7.19 21.69
N TYR A 159 5.67 8.46 21.47
CA TYR A 159 5.92 9.14 20.21
C TYR A 159 7.42 9.25 19.90
N LEU A 160 8.23 9.68 20.88
CA LEU A 160 9.69 9.85 20.72
C LEU A 160 10.48 8.55 20.85
N GLY A 161 9.95 7.55 21.54
CA GLY A 161 10.60 6.26 21.76
C GLY A 161 10.86 5.46 20.48
N LYS A 162 10.15 5.79 19.39
CA LYS A 162 10.29 5.15 18.08
C LYS A 162 11.35 5.77 17.17
N THR A 163 11.95 6.90 17.54
CA THR A 163 12.87 7.66 16.68
C THR A 163 14.36 7.40 16.92
N LYS A 164 14.75 6.25 17.50
CA LYS A 164 16.16 5.83 17.47
C LYS A 164 16.46 5.13 16.15
N ILE A 165 16.87 5.93 15.16
CA ILE A 165 17.52 5.51 13.91
C ILE A 165 18.96 5.09 14.22
#